data_AF-A0A3M8CZF8-F1
#
_entry.id   AF-A0A3M8CZF8-F1
#
_cell.length_a   1.000
_cell.length_b   1.000
_cell.length_c   1.000
_cell.angle_alpha   90.00
_cell.angle_beta   90.00
_cell.angle_gamma   90.00
#
_symmetry.space_group_name_H-M   'P 1'
#
loop_
_entity.id
_entity.type
_entity.pdbx_description
1 polymer ?
#
loop_
_entity_poly.entity_id
_entity_poly.type
_entity_poly.pdbx_seq_one_letter_code
_entity_poly.pdbx_strand_id
1 'polypeptide(L)'
;MLRVREGFVMGMVLMLLSGCSMFVTKDESVDNSKGKTDTEQSITRYTGEKSKAISYVYTARKELALTFNGMGDEKTMKRLLDQLDASQIKATFFLPGMRVAEEPKIAKDILTRGHEIENNTLNQLDTSKLSYEQIYREIQLSNEVIKRETGIVPRYVRTKSGDFTDDVRLAAAHLGMDAVVSYNINPKDRDLSRDAKTIGDYVTRYISRGGIISLNTDINPEVISAIPLMAQAAEEIGYKFTTLSELVKNGGERKPLEKIPGYDAAKVNMNYQNAQYKLVYKSDTNKKQVALTFDDWGSDKTVTKILDILAEHDVKATFFLRAKGVENNPNLARAMVEGGHDVANHSYSHPVVTTLKPEDLQKDIVKAHQVITESIQQQPVMLFRPPTGVVDDQTGKVIAATGYKVIAMYDVTTLDWDSKNSAKDIVNGVLTQTQNGSVILLHMLDDIHTIEALPVVLESLKSKGYTFVKMAEMVK
;
A
#
# COMPACT_ATOMS: atom_id res chain seq x y z
N MET A 1 64.77 -12.45 12.28
CA MET A 1 66.19 -12.03 12.43
C MET A 1 66.35 -10.62 11.88
N LEU A 2 67.36 -9.88 12.37
CA LEU A 2 67.86 -8.51 12.06
C LEU A 2 67.29 -7.81 10.79
N ARG A 3 66.75 -6.57 10.85
CA ARG A 3 67.32 -5.22 11.13
C ARG A 3 68.11 -4.54 9.97
N VAL A 4 67.55 -3.42 9.48
CA VAL A 4 68.16 -2.05 9.35
C VAL A 4 68.81 -1.59 8.01
N ARG A 5 68.17 -0.55 7.39
CA ARG A 5 68.74 0.66 6.67
C ARG A 5 69.58 0.45 5.38
N GLU A 6 69.92 1.42 4.51
CA GLU A 6 69.54 2.84 4.20
C GLU A 6 69.10 2.89 2.68
N GLY A 7 68.65 3.96 2.00
CA GLY A 7 68.45 5.39 2.30
C GLY A 7 69.23 6.29 1.31
N PHE A 8 68.56 7.09 0.46
CA PHE A 8 69.22 8.04 -0.47
C PHE A 8 68.30 9.22 -0.89
N VAL A 9 68.89 10.34 -1.33
CA VAL A 9 68.25 11.68 -1.45
C VAL A 9 68.65 12.40 -2.75
N MET A 10 67.84 13.40 -3.13
CA MET A 10 68.18 14.59 -3.95
C MET A 10 67.98 14.53 -5.48
N GLY A 11 67.46 15.62 -6.08
CA GLY A 11 67.40 15.78 -7.54
C GLY A 11 66.48 16.86 -8.12
N MET A 12 66.35 18.05 -7.50
CA MET A 12 65.57 19.16 -8.06
C MET A 12 66.46 20.04 -8.96
N VAL A 13 66.05 20.33 -10.20
CA VAL A 13 66.78 21.20 -11.13
C VAL A 13 65.90 22.36 -11.60
N LEU A 14 66.31 23.58 -11.24
CA LEU A 14 65.86 24.83 -11.85
C LEU A 14 66.76 25.17 -13.04
N MET A 15 66.21 25.79 -14.09
CA MET A 15 66.98 26.59 -15.04
C MET A 15 66.35 27.96 -15.22
N LEU A 16 67.20 28.99 -15.35
CA LEU A 16 66.83 30.41 -15.41
C LEU A 16 67.16 31.01 -16.78
N LEU A 17 66.17 31.71 -17.34
CA LEU A 17 66.22 33.00 -18.07
C LEU A 17 67.45 33.40 -18.92
N SER A 18 67.20 33.75 -20.19
CA SER A 18 67.62 34.98 -20.95
C SER A 18 67.28 34.81 -22.45
N GLY A 19 66.83 35.79 -23.25
CA GLY A 19 66.42 37.19 -23.01
C GLY A 19 66.02 37.93 -24.32
N CYS A 20 65.54 39.17 -24.18
CA CYS A 20 65.53 40.30 -25.17
C CYS A 20 64.65 40.33 -26.46
N SER A 21 63.48 40.98 -26.31
CA SER A 21 63.10 42.29 -26.92
C SER A 21 62.52 42.47 -28.35
N MET A 22 61.45 43.29 -28.37
CA MET A 22 60.91 44.17 -29.42
C MET A 22 60.25 43.58 -30.68
N PHE A 23 58.92 43.79 -30.78
CA PHE A 23 58.36 44.82 -31.66
C PHE A 23 57.03 45.35 -31.09
N VAL A 24 56.77 46.65 -31.23
CA VAL A 24 55.50 47.31 -30.87
C VAL A 24 54.89 47.90 -32.14
N THR A 25 53.63 47.58 -32.42
CA THR A 25 52.71 48.43 -33.18
C THR A 25 51.35 48.42 -32.47
N LYS A 26 50.54 49.45 -32.69
CA LYS A 26 49.46 49.87 -31.80
C LYS A 26 48.18 50.09 -32.61
N ASP A 27 47.05 49.88 -31.94
CA ASP A 27 45.68 50.24 -32.32
C ASP A 27 45.11 49.58 -33.60
N GLU A 28 44.15 48.67 -33.42
CA GLU A 28 42.77 48.99 -33.79
C GLU A 28 41.78 48.25 -32.88
N SER A 29 40.77 48.98 -32.39
CA SER A 29 39.82 48.50 -31.40
C SER A 29 38.60 47.85 -32.06
N VAL A 30 38.37 46.56 -31.80
CA VAL A 30 37.08 45.92 -32.06
C VAL A 30 36.41 45.62 -30.72
N ASP A 31 35.39 46.42 -30.41
CA ASP A 31 34.47 46.18 -29.31
C ASP A 31 33.76 44.84 -29.51
N ASN A 32 33.88 43.95 -28.53
CA ASN A 32 33.09 42.72 -28.45
C ASN A 32 32.49 42.52 -27.05
N SER A 33 32.00 43.62 -26.46
CA SER A 33 31.30 43.63 -25.18
C SER A 33 29.84 43.16 -25.30
N LYS A 34 29.63 41.88 -25.66
CA LYS A 34 28.31 41.23 -25.56
C LYS A 34 28.35 39.72 -25.33
N GLY A 35 29.24 39.29 -24.44
CA GLY A 35 29.02 38.06 -23.69
C GLY A 35 27.75 38.23 -22.84
N LYS A 36 26.63 37.66 -23.26
CA LYS A 36 25.48 37.45 -22.38
C LYS A 36 25.92 36.47 -21.30
N THR A 37 26.22 36.97 -20.12
CA THR A 37 26.10 36.16 -18.90
C THR A 37 24.62 35.83 -18.75
N ASP A 38 24.26 34.58 -19.06
CA ASP A 38 23.00 34.02 -18.55
C ASP A 38 23.15 33.97 -17.03
N THR A 39 22.64 35.01 -16.37
CA THR A 39 22.44 35.00 -14.93
C THR A 39 21.45 33.90 -14.63
N GLU A 40 21.92 32.79 -14.05
CA GLU A 40 21.04 31.78 -13.47
C GLU A 40 20.07 32.50 -12.52
N GLN A 41 18.80 32.59 -12.93
CA GLN A 41 17.78 33.20 -12.09
C GLN A 41 17.62 32.32 -10.86
N SER A 42 18.03 32.85 -9.71
CA SER A 42 17.93 32.16 -8.42
C SER A 42 16.48 31.77 -8.17
N ILE A 43 16.25 30.47 -7.99
CA ILE A 43 14.92 29.92 -7.76
C ILE A 43 14.48 30.25 -6.34
N THR A 44 13.55 31.20 -6.22
CA THR A 44 12.91 31.52 -4.94
C THR A 44 12.14 30.31 -4.44
N ARG A 45 12.34 29.94 -3.16
CA ARG A 45 11.69 28.78 -2.55
C ARG A 45 10.18 28.97 -2.47
N TYR A 46 9.43 28.01 -3.02
CA TYR A 46 7.97 27.98 -2.93
C TYR A 46 7.51 27.73 -1.49
N THR A 47 6.54 28.53 -1.03
CA THR A 47 6.01 28.51 0.35
C THR A 47 4.52 28.15 0.43
N GLY A 48 3.91 27.75 -0.68
CA GLY A 48 2.51 27.31 -0.73
C GLY A 48 2.31 25.85 -0.29
N GLU A 49 1.17 25.28 -0.67
CA GLU A 49 0.83 23.90 -0.30
C GLU A 49 1.74 22.87 -0.98
N LYS A 50 2.18 21.87 -0.22
CA LYS A 50 2.99 20.75 -0.71
C LYS A 50 2.15 19.87 -1.64
N SER A 51 2.75 19.39 -2.74
CA SER A 51 2.09 18.43 -3.64
C SER A 51 1.68 17.15 -2.90
N LYS A 52 0.73 16.39 -3.44
CA LYS A 52 0.26 15.16 -2.79
C LYS A 52 1.40 14.15 -2.67
N ALA A 53 1.32 13.29 -1.65
CA ALA A 53 2.22 12.15 -1.50
C ALA A 53 1.40 10.88 -1.72
N ILE A 54 1.84 10.00 -2.62
CA ILE A 54 1.15 8.75 -2.95
C ILE A 54 2.13 7.59 -2.73
N SER A 55 1.94 6.81 -1.65
CA SER A 55 2.66 5.55 -1.40
C SER A 55 1.83 4.31 -1.77
N TYR A 56 0.50 4.45 -1.77
CA TYR A 56 -0.49 3.51 -2.29
C TYR A 56 -1.73 4.31 -2.73
N VAL A 57 -2.63 3.69 -3.48
CA VAL A 57 -3.91 4.29 -3.90
C VAL A 57 -5.04 3.74 -3.04
N TYR A 58 -5.93 4.59 -2.55
CA TYR A 58 -7.06 4.17 -1.72
C TYR A 58 -8.22 3.68 -2.60
N THR A 59 -8.44 2.35 -2.70
CA THR A 59 -9.44 1.73 -3.59
C THR A 59 -9.89 0.34 -3.10
N ALA A 60 -11.14 -0.04 -3.34
CA ALA A 60 -11.63 -1.40 -3.12
C ALA A 60 -11.45 -2.32 -4.34
N ARG A 61 -11.07 -1.77 -5.50
CA ARG A 61 -10.88 -2.52 -6.74
C ARG A 61 -9.67 -3.45 -6.64
N LYS A 62 -9.75 -4.60 -7.30
CA LYS A 62 -8.62 -5.53 -7.50
C LYS A 62 -7.66 -5.01 -8.59
N GLU A 63 -7.16 -3.79 -8.39
CA GLU A 63 -6.24 -3.10 -9.30
C GLU A 63 -4.97 -2.71 -8.53
N LEU A 64 -3.80 -2.81 -9.17
CA LEU A 64 -2.51 -2.38 -8.62
C LEU A 64 -1.55 -1.92 -9.73
N ALA A 65 -0.56 -1.10 -9.38
CA ALA A 65 0.40 -0.54 -10.32
C ALA A 65 1.74 -1.27 -10.27
N LEU A 66 2.18 -1.78 -11.42
CA LEU A 66 3.55 -2.25 -11.62
C LEU A 66 4.40 -1.06 -12.08
N THR A 67 5.42 -0.68 -11.30
CA THR A 67 6.23 0.51 -11.59
C THR A 67 7.73 0.21 -11.59
N PHE A 68 8.43 0.77 -12.57
CA PHE A 68 9.88 0.65 -12.75
C PHE A 68 10.55 1.98 -12.39
N ASN A 69 11.74 1.92 -11.79
CA ASN A 69 12.45 3.07 -11.22
C ASN A 69 13.89 3.09 -11.73
N GLY A 70 14.08 3.66 -12.93
CA GLY A 70 15.33 3.57 -13.69
C GLY A 70 15.09 3.22 -15.17
N MET A 71 16.17 3.14 -15.95
CA MET A 71 16.14 2.68 -17.34
C MET A 71 17.37 1.79 -17.61
N GLY A 72 17.16 0.57 -18.09
CA GLY A 72 18.24 -0.33 -18.49
C GLY A 72 18.90 0.09 -19.81
N ASP A 73 19.71 -0.81 -20.39
CA ASP A 73 20.15 -0.68 -21.78
C ASP A 73 19.06 -1.13 -22.77
N GLU A 74 19.22 -0.81 -24.06
CA GLU A 74 18.26 -1.18 -25.12
C GLU A 74 17.90 -2.68 -25.11
N LYS A 75 18.87 -3.57 -24.88
CA LYS A 75 18.67 -5.03 -24.85
C LYS A 75 17.81 -5.46 -23.66
N THR A 76 18.07 -4.91 -22.48
CA THR A 76 17.34 -5.21 -21.23
C THR A 76 15.94 -4.65 -21.29
N MET A 77 15.79 -3.41 -21.75
CA MET A 77 14.49 -2.75 -21.88
C MET A 77 13.62 -3.41 -22.95
N LYS A 78 14.19 -3.84 -24.09
CA LYS A 78 13.44 -4.64 -25.06
C LYS A 78 12.92 -5.94 -24.45
N ARG A 79 13.77 -6.72 -23.77
CA ARG A 79 13.36 -7.98 -23.10
C ARG A 79 12.27 -7.75 -22.06
N LEU A 80 12.38 -6.67 -21.28
CA LEU A 80 11.39 -6.27 -20.29
C LEU A 80 10.03 -5.99 -20.93
N LEU A 81 10.00 -5.13 -21.95
CA LEU A 81 8.76 -4.76 -22.64
C LEU A 81 8.14 -5.94 -23.39
N ASP A 82 8.95 -6.77 -24.06
CA ASP A 82 8.48 -8.01 -24.69
C ASP A 82 7.81 -8.96 -23.67
N GLN A 83 8.34 -9.02 -22.43
CA GLN A 83 7.78 -9.83 -21.36
C GLN A 83 6.49 -9.21 -20.76
N LEU A 84 6.42 -7.88 -20.66
CA LEU A 84 5.20 -7.18 -20.23
C LEU A 84 4.07 -7.35 -21.24
N ASP A 85 4.36 -7.28 -22.55
CA ASP A 85 3.39 -7.57 -23.62
C ASP A 85 2.91 -9.03 -23.57
N ALA A 86 3.82 -9.99 -23.41
CA ALA A 86 3.47 -11.41 -23.27
C ALA A 86 2.59 -11.69 -22.05
N SER A 87 2.77 -10.95 -20.96
CA SER A 87 1.92 -11.01 -19.76
C SER A 87 0.72 -10.06 -19.80
N GLN A 88 0.50 -9.33 -20.90
CA GLN A 88 -0.58 -8.34 -21.10
C GLN A 88 -0.61 -7.21 -20.04
N ILE A 89 0.54 -6.87 -19.46
CA ILE A 89 0.67 -5.87 -18.40
C ILE A 89 0.96 -4.49 -19.00
N LYS A 90 0.23 -3.47 -18.55
CA LYS A 90 0.64 -2.06 -18.68
C LYS A 90 1.15 -1.55 -17.32
N ALA A 91 2.13 -0.67 -17.38
CA ALA A 91 3.04 -0.35 -16.28
C ALA A 91 3.52 1.10 -16.38
N THR A 92 4.11 1.62 -15.31
CA THR A 92 4.64 3.00 -15.23
C THR A 92 6.14 3.00 -15.06
N PHE A 93 6.84 3.76 -15.90
CA PHE A 93 8.29 3.88 -15.89
C PHE A 93 8.68 5.26 -15.38
N PHE A 94 9.22 5.32 -14.16
CA PHE A 94 9.92 6.49 -13.66
C PHE A 94 11.31 6.51 -14.29
N LEU A 95 11.53 7.40 -15.25
CA LEU A 95 12.77 7.48 -16.04
C LEU A 95 13.67 8.65 -15.59
N PRO A 96 15.00 8.44 -15.45
CA PRO A 96 15.95 9.53 -15.23
C PRO A 96 16.09 10.37 -16.51
N GLY A 97 15.99 11.69 -16.37
CA GLY A 97 16.04 12.62 -17.51
C GLY A 97 17.29 12.46 -18.38
N MET A 98 18.47 12.27 -17.77
CA MET A 98 19.71 12.07 -18.54
C MET A 98 19.66 10.82 -19.42
N ARG A 99 19.16 9.70 -18.90
CA ARG A 99 19.04 8.46 -19.68
C ARG A 99 18.03 8.60 -20.83
N VAL A 100 16.99 9.42 -20.67
CA VAL A 100 16.05 9.76 -21.76
C VAL A 100 16.70 10.64 -22.82
N ALA A 101 17.61 11.55 -22.46
CA ALA A 101 18.39 12.33 -23.43
C ALA A 101 19.42 11.47 -24.20
N GLU A 102 20.05 10.50 -23.53
CA GLU A 102 21.03 9.57 -24.11
C GLU A 102 20.37 8.56 -25.06
N GLU A 103 19.26 7.94 -24.63
CA GLU A 103 18.59 6.84 -25.34
C GLU A 103 17.09 7.10 -25.58
N PRO A 104 16.70 8.20 -26.27
CA PRO A 104 15.31 8.60 -26.44
C PRO A 104 14.44 7.59 -27.22
N LYS A 105 15.06 6.64 -27.93
CA LYS A 105 14.36 5.54 -28.61
C LYS A 105 13.70 4.59 -27.61
N ILE A 106 14.33 4.30 -26.47
CA ILE A 106 13.77 3.41 -25.45
C ILE A 106 12.50 4.03 -24.86
N ALA A 107 12.54 5.32 -24.50
CA ALA A 107 11.38 6.05 -24.02
C ALA A 107 10.22 6.06 -25.05
N LYS A 108 10.53 6.15 -26.35
CA LYS A 108 9.53 6.05 -27.42
C LYS A 108 8.93 4.64 -27.57
N ASP A 109 9.72 3.57 -27.39
CA ASP A 109 9.22 2.19 -27.41
C ASP A 109 8.25 1.94 -26.23
N ILE A 110 8.64 2.35 -25.01
CA ILE A 110 7.78 2.30 -23.80
C ILE A 110 6.39 2.91 -24.08
N LEU A 111 6.33 4.11 -24.66
CA LEU A 111 5.06 4.77 -24.99
C LEU A 111 4.32 4.13 -26.16
N THR A 112 5.03 3.68 -27.20
CA THR A 112 4.43 3.03 -28.38
C THR A 112 3.72 1.73 -27.99
N ARG A 113 4.22 1.04 -26.96
CA ARG A 113 3.56 -0.14 -26.37
C ARG A 113 2.52 0.21 -25.30
N GLY A 114 2.18 1.48 -25.10
CA GLY A 114 1.10 1.93 -24.23
C GLY A 114 1.40 1.86 -22.73
N HIS A 115 2.68 1.89 -22.33
CA HIS A 115 3.09 2.10 -20.94
C HIS A 115 3.13 3.60 -20.62
N GLU A 116 3.13 3.94 -19.33
CA GLU A 116 3.22 5.31 -18.82
C GLU A 116 4.69 5.68 -18.53
N ILE A 117 5.07 6.95 -18.75
CA ILE A 117 6.38 7.51 -18.38
C ILE A 117 6.20 8.65 -17.40
N GLU A 118 6.99 8.65 -16.33
CA GLU A 118 7.01 9.66 -15.27
C GLU A 118 8.45 10.03 -14.87
N ASN A 119 8.61 11.07 -14.05
CA ASN A 119 9.91 11.70 -13.76
C ASN A 119 10.68 10.99 -12.62
N ASN A 120 11.93 10.59 -12.85
CA ASN A 120 12.81 10.00 -11.82
C ASN A 120 14.00 10.88 -11.42
N THR A 121 13.76 12.20 -11.39
CA THR A 121 14.75 13.28 -11.40
C THR A 121 15.66 13.25 -12.64
N LEU A 122 16.64 14.15 -12.75
CA LEU A 122 17.51 14.25 -13.92
C LEU A 122 18.64 13.23 -13.84
N ASN A 123 19.34 13.21 -12.69
CA ASN A 123 20.56 12.43 -12.45
C ASN A 123 20.40 11.38 -11.33
N GLN A 124 19.19 11.19 -10.77
CA GLN A 124 18.96 10.36 -9.58
C GLN A 124 19.90 10.72 -8.41
N LEU A 125 20.12 12.01 -8.14
CA LEU A 125 20.91 12.43 -6.98
C LEU A 125 20.16 12.15 -5.66
N ASP A 126 20.91 12.05 -4.56
CA ASP A 126 20.34 11.93 -3.22
C ASP A 126 19.73 13.27 -2.79
N THR A 127 18.42 13.41 -2.98
CA THR A 127 17.68 14.64 -2.67
C THR A 127 17.70 15.05 -1.20
N SER A 128 18.12 14.18 -0.27
CA SER A 128 18.31 14.55 1.14
C SER A 128 19.55 15.43 1.37
N LYS A 129 20.48 15.43 0.41
CA LYS A 129 21.75 16.19 0.45
C LYS A 129 21.75 17.43 -0.46
N LEU A 130 20.63 17.72 -1.12
CA LEU A 130 20.47 18.82 -2.06
C LEU A 130 19.75 20.00 -1.43
N SER A 131 20.08 21.21 -1.88
CA SER A 131 19.28 22.40 -1.59
C SER A 131 17.94 22.36 -2.34
N TYR A 132 16.96 23.15 -1.89
CA TYR A 132 15.67 23.29 -2.58
C TYR A 132 15.83 23.64 -4.08
N GLU A 133 16.75 24.55 -4.41
CA GLU A 133 17.00 24.95 -5.80
C GLU A 133 17.58 23.79 -6.63
N GLN A 134 18.51 23.01 -6.08
CA GLN A 134 19.04 21.82 -6.76
C GLN A 134 17.95 20.75 -6.97
N ILE A 135 17.08 20.52 -5.98
CA ILE A 135 15.92 19.61 -6.11
C ILE A 135 14.96 20.11 -7.20
N TYR A 136 14.64 21.41 -7.20
CA TYR A 136 13.80 22.02 -8.22
C TYR A 136 14.39 21.85 -9.63
N ARG A 137 15.69 22.11 -9.83
CA ARG A 137 16.36 21.92 -11.13
C ARG A 137 16.41 20.47 -11.57
N GLU A 138 16.70 19.53 -10.67
CA GLU A 138 16.68 18.08 -10.93
C GLU A 138 15.32 17.61 -11.45
N ILE A 139 14.22 18.12 -10.91
CA ILE A 139 12.86 17.77 -11.36
C ILE A 139 12.52 18.53 -12.65
N GLN A 140 12.78 19.84 -12.71
CA GLN A 140 12.47 20.72 -13.85
C GLN A 140 13.12 20.22 -15.14
N LEU A 141 14.44 20.04 -15.13
CA LEU A 141 15.20 19.66 -16.32
C LEU A 141 14.82 18.26 -16.81
N SER A 142 14.49 17.35 -15.90
CA SER A 142 13.97 16.03 -16.24
C SER A 142 12.59 16.11 -16.92
N ASN A 143 11.67 16.95 -16.41
CA ASN A 143 10.39 17.22 -17.08
C ASN A 143 10.59 17.80 -18.50
N GLU A 144 11.50 18.76 -18.65
CA GLU A 144 11.80 19.39 -19.94
C GLU A 144 12.40 18.41 -20.95
N VAL A 145 13.34 17.55 -20.52
CA VAL A 145 13.92 16.51 -21.38
C VAL A 145 12.89 15.46 -21.76
N ILE A 146 12.13 14.90 -20.81
CA ILE A 146 11.10 13.91 -21.12
C ILE A 146 10.08 14.49 -22.11
N LYS A 147 9.63 15.72 -21.89
CA LYS A 147 8.71 16.42 -22.81
C LYS A 147 9.30 16.63 -24.19
N ARG A 148 10.56 17.06 -24.29
CA ARG A 148 11.23 17.30 -25.58
C ARG A 148 11.41 16.02 -26.38
N GLU A 149 11.87 14.95 -25.73
CA GLU A 149 12.17 13.70 -26.42
C GLU A 149 10.92 12.87 -26.73
N THR A 150 9.91 12.88 -25.86
CA THR A 150 8.75 11.97 -25.94
C THR A 150 7.42 12.63 -26.27
N GLY A 151 7.30 13.95 -26.10
CA GLY A 151 6.03 14.70 -26.16
C GLY A 151 5.18 14.62 -24.89
N ILE A 152 5.51 13.75 -23.93
CA ILE A 152 4.77 13.57 -22.67
C ILE A 152 5.24 14.58 -21.63
N VAL A 153 4.28 15.22 -20.94
CA VAL A 153 4.55 16.01 -19.73
C VAL A 153 4.35 15.11 -18.52
N PRO A 154 5.40 14.78 -17.73
CA PRO A 154 5.23 14.00 -16.51
C PRO A 154 4.29 14.68 -15.52
N ARG A 155 3.45 13.89 -14.86
CA ARG A 155 2.50 14.34 -13.83
C ARG A 155 3.02 14.03 -12.42
N TYR A 156 3.85 13.00 -12.32
CA TYR A 156 4.36 12.45 -11.09
C TYR A 156 5.88 12.45 -11.06
N VAL A 157 6.44 12.60 -9.86
CA VAL A 157 7.88 12.44 -9.63
C VAL A 157 8.16 11.41 -8.54
N ARG A 158 9.16 10.57 -8.77
CA ARG A 158 9.72 9.65 -7.78
C ARG A 158 11.23 9.89 -7.68
N THR A 159 11.77 9.90 -6.47
CA THR A 159 13.23 9.99 -6.24
C THR A 159 13.91 8.63 -6.43
N LYS A 160 15.25 8.57 -6.48
CA LYS A 160 16.01 7.30 -6.66
C LYS A 160 15.60 6.16 -5.72
N SER A 161 15.23 6.47 -4.47
CA SER A 161 14.80 5.48 -3.47
C SER A 161 13.29 5.46 -3.24
N GLY A 162 12.52 6.42 -3.77
CA GLY A 162 11.12 6.63 -3.43
C GLY A 162 10.88 7.38 -2.12
N ASP A 163 11.94 7.69 -1.36
CA ASP A 163 11.88 8.56 -0.18
C ASP A 163 11.92 10.04 -0.60
N PHE A 164 11.21 10.91 0.10
CA PHE A 164 11.16 12.33 -0.22
C PHE A 164 11.16 13.20 1.03
N THR A 165 11.75 14.39 0.90
CA THR A 165 11.65 15.45 1.92
C THR A 165 10.47 16.37 1.61
N ASP A 166 10.16 17.26 2.56
CA ASP A 166 9.23 18.35 2.31
C ASP A 166 9.64 19.24 1.13
N ASP A 167 10.95 19.47 0.92
CA ASP A 167 11.45 20.27 -0.20
C ASP A 167 11.21 19.60 -1.55
N VAL A 168 11.26 18.26 -1.65
CA VAL A 168 10.83 17.54 -2.87
C VAL A 168 9.35 17.78 -3.17
N ARG A 169 8.48 17.77 -2.15
CA ARG A 169 7.04 18.04 -2.33
C ARG A 169 6.75 19.52 -2.64
N LEU A 170 7.52 20.45 -2.07
CA LEU A 170 7.42 21.88 -2.40
C LEU A 170 7.95 22.18 -3.82
N ALA A 171 9.02 21.52 -4.26
CA ALA A 171 9.56 21.67 -5.61
C ALA A 171 8.61 21.08 -6.66
N ALA A 172 8.06 19.89 -6.40
CA ALA A 172 7.04 19.28 -7.24
C ALA A 172 5.77 20.16 -7.35
N ALA A 173 5.30 20.76 -6.25
CA ALA A 173 4.19 21.71 -6.27
C ALA A 173 4.51 22.99 -7.06
N HIS A 174 5.71 23.55 -6.89
CA HIS A 174 6.17 24.72 -7.64
C HIS A 174 6.21 24.46 -9.16
N LEU A 175 6.52 23.23 -9.56
CA LEU A 175 6.52 22.76 -10.95
C LEU A 175 5.14 22.31 -11.45
N GLY A 176 4.08 22.43 -10.64
CA GLY A 176 2.71 22.05 -11.02
C GLY A 176 2.49 20.54 -11.16
N MET A 177 3.29 19.71 -10.50
CA MET A 177 3.15 18.25 -10.53
C MET A 177 2.07 17.77 -9.56
N ASP A 178 1.29 16.76 -9.96
CA ASP A 178 0.13 16.26 -9.21
C ASP A 178 0.54 15.61 -7.87
N ALA A 179 1.63 14.83 -7.86
CA ALA A 179 2.13 14.16 -6.67
C ALA A 179 3.62 13.79 -6.72
N VAL A 180 4.23 13.68 -5.54
CA VAL A 180 5.42 12.86 -5.32
C VAL A 180 4.98 11.43 -5.00
N VAL A 181 5.56 10.46 -5.70
CA VAL A 181 5.14 9.05 -5.66
C VAL A 181 6.21 8.18 -5.04
N SER A 182 5.84 7.46 -3.98
CA SER A 182 6.60 6.39 -3.36
C SER A 182 5.99 5.03 -3.73
N TYR A 183 6.11 4.04 -2.86
CA TYR A 183 5.57 2.69 -3.06
C TYR A 183 5.38 1.98 -1.71
N ASN A 184 4.43 1.04 -1.64
CA ASN A 184 4.19 0.20 -0.47
C ASN A 184 4.65 -1.25 -0.66
N ILE A 185 4.90 -1.69 -1.89
CA ILE A 185 5.38 -3.05 -2.20
C ILE A 185 6.80 -2.94 -2.80
N ASN A 186 7.79 -3.47 -2.07
CA ASN A 186 9.21 -3.43 -2.48
C ASN A 186 9.85 -4.83 -2.33
N PRO A 187 9.98 -5.60 -3.42
CA PRO A 187 10.63 -6.92 -3.42
C PRO A 187 12.12 -6.92 -3.08
N LYS A 188 12.72 -5.75 -2.83
CA LYS A 188 14.15 -5.54 -2.54
C LYS A 188 15.06 -6.05 -3.65
N ASP A 189 14.58 -6.05 -4.88
CA ASP A 189 15.23 -6.56 -6.10
C ASP A 189 16.61 -5.92 -6.38
N ARG A 190 16.91 -4.75 -5.81
CA ARG A 190 18.25 -4.13 -5.80
C ARG A 190 19.33 -5.00 -5.14
N ASP A 191 18.94 -5.97 -4.33
CA ASP A 191 19.79 -7.05 -3.84
C ASP A 191 19.96 -8.11 -4.95
N LEU A 192 21.14 -8.11 -5.57
CA LEU A 192 21.49 -9.01 -6.68
C LEU A 192 21.55 -10.50 -6.29
N SER A 193 21.44 -10.85 -5.01
CA SER A 193 21.28 -12.25 -4.57
C SER A 193 19.85 -12.77 -4.74
N ARG A 194 18.88 -11.90 -5.02
CA ARG A 194 17.48 -12.27 -5.23
C ARG A 194 17.23 -12.72 -6.66
N ASP A 195 16.85 -13.99 -6.80
CA ASP A 195 16.38 -14.58 -8.04
C ASP A 195 14.92 -14.19 -8.36
N ALA A 196 14.50 -14.53 -9.59
CA ALA A 196 13.14 -14.28 -10.07
C ALA A 196 12.06 -14.84 -9.14
N LYS A 197 12.29 -16.02 -8.56
CA LYS A 197 11.34 -16.68 -7.66
C LYS A 197 11.18 -15.90 -6.36
N THR A 198 12.28 -15.46 -5.73
CA THR A 198 12.26 -14.67 -4.49
C THR A 198 11.55 -13.33 -4.68
N ILE A 199 11.69 -12.71 -5.86
CA ILE A 199 10.97 -11.48 -6.23
C ILE A 199 9.47 -11.78 -6.40
N GLY A 200 9.12 -12.84 -7.14
CA GLY A 200 7.73 -13.27 -7.35
C GLY A 200 7.02 -13.64 -6.04
N ASP A 201 7.61 -14.52 -5.23
CA ASP A 201 7.08 -14.95 -3.93
C ASP A 201 6.81 -13.77 -2.98
N TYR A 202 7.67 -12.75 -3.00
CA TYR A 202 7.44 -11.52 -2.23
C TYR A 202 6.17 -10.79 -2.71
N VAL A 203 6.00 -10.60 -4.02
CA VAL A 203 4.80 -9.95 -4.55
C VAL A 203 3.56 -10.77 -4.24
N THR A 204 3.57 -12.09 -4.43
CA THR A 204 2.46 -13.00 -4.04
C THR A 204 2.04 -12.82 -2.58
N ARG A 205 3.00 -12.57 -1.68
CA ARG A 205 2.73 -12.39 -0.24
C ARG A 205 2.19 -11.01 0.14
N TYR A 206 2.57 -9.96 -0.59
CA TYR A 206 2.26 -8.56 -0.24
C TYR A 206 1.34 -7.85 -1.25
N ILE A 207 0.83 -8.58 -2.25
CA ILE A 207 -0.16 -8.08 -3.21
C ILE A 207 -1.40 -7.53 -2.48
N SER A 208 -1.83 -6.35 -2.89
CA SER A 208 -2.90 -5.60 -2.23
C SER A 208 -3.53 -4.58 -3.18
N ARG A 209 -4.82 -4.32 -2.97
CA ARG A 209 -5.62 -3.29 -3.67
C ARG A 209 -4.94 -1.95 -3.60
N GLY A 210 -4.81 -1.27 -4.73
CA GLY A 210 -4.14 0.03 -4.80
C GLY A 210 -2.64 -0.01 -4.51
N GLY A 211 -2.04 -1.19 -4.44
CA GLY A 211 -0.60 -1.36 -4.24
C GLY A 211 0.20 -0.71 -5.37
N ILE A 212 1.35 -0.17 -5.03
CA ILE A 212 2.34 0.34 -5.97
C ILE A 212 3.60 -0.49 -5.75
N ILE A 213 3.94 -1.33 -6.74
CA ILE A 213 5.15 -2.15 -6.74
C ILE A 213 6.27 -1.35 -7.38
N SER A 214 7.42 -1.22 -6.71
CA SER A 214 8.63 -0.63 -7.32
C SER A 214 9.68 -1.69 -7.65
N LEU A 215 10.21 -1.62 -8.87
CA LEU A 215 11.20 -2.53 -9.45
C LEU A 215 12.33 -1.75 -10.14
N ASN A 216 13.52 -2.34 -10.24
CA ASN A 216 14.76 -1.71 -10.68
C ASN A 216 15.48 -2.64 -11.68
N THR A 217 14.90 -2.80 -12.88
CA THR A 217 15.40 -3.67 -13.96
C THR A 217 16.75 -3.25 -14.53
N ASP A 218 17.16 -2.01 -14.29
CA ASP A 218 18.49 -1.46 -14.56
C ASP A 218 19.56 -1.95 -13.57
N ILE A 219 19.13 -2.50 -12.42
CA ILE A 219 20.00 -3.09 -11.39
C ILE A 219 19.95 -4.62 -11.47
N ASN A 220 18.75 -5.22 -11.43
CA ASN A 220 18.60 -6.67 -11.39
C ASN A 220 17.76 -7.21 -12.58
N PRO A 221 18.39 -7.94 -13.54
CA PRO A 221 17.68 -8.48 -14.70
C PRO A 221 16.72 -9.63 -14.36
N GLU A 222 16.82 -10.26 -13.18
CA GLU A 222 15.90 -11.31 -12.73
C GLU A 222 14.48 -10.80 -12.52
N VAL A 223 14.30 -9.48 -12.37
CA VAL A 223 12.99 -8.84 -12.39
C VAL A 223 12.20 -9.18 -13.65
N ILE A 224 12.85 -9.30 -14.81
CA ILE A 224 12.17 -9.66 -16.07
C ILE A 224 11.58 -11.07 -15.95
N SER A 225 12.39 -12.02 -15.48
CA SER A 225 11.99 -13.42 -15.24
C SER A 225 10.92 -13.55 -14.14
N ALA A 226 10.78 -12.58 -13.25
CA ALA A 226 9.76 -12.55 -12.20
C ALA A 226 8.37 -12.09 -12.71
N ILE A 227 8.27 -11.41 -13.86
CA ILE A 227 7.01 -10.84 -14.37
C ILE A 227 5.91 -11.90 -14.58
N PRO A 228 6.18 -13.08 -15.19
CA PRO A 228 5.19 -14.15 -15.28
C PRO A 228 4.67 -14.62 -13.92
N LEU A 229 5.54 -14.69 -12.90
CA LEU A 229 5.17 -15.10 -11.54
C LEU A 229 4.28 -14.05 -10.87
N MET A 230 4.59 -12.76 -11.06
CA MET A 230 3.76 -11.65 -10.58
C MET A 230 2.40 -11.61 -11.30
N ALA A 231 2.36 -11.90 -12.60
CA ALA A 231 1.13 -12.00 -13.39
C ALA A 231 0.23 -13.14 -12.88
N GLN A 232 0.79 -14.35 -12.71
CA GLN A 232 0.06 -15.49 -12.15
C GLN A 232 -0.47 -15.20 -10.74
N ALA A 233 0.35 -14.61 -9.87
CA ALA A 233 -0.06 -14.28 -8.50
C ALA A 233 -1.19 -13.25 -8.45
N ALA A 234 -1.23 -12.31 -9.39
CA ALA A 234 -2.35 -11.39 -9.56
C ALA A 234 -3.61 -12.13 -10.07
N GLU A 235 -3.48 -12.94 -11.12
CA GLU A 235 -4.58 -13.72 -11.71
C GLU A 235 -5.26 -14.66 -10.70
N GLU A 236 -4.48 -15.38 -9.87
CA GLU A 236 -4.98 -16.31 -8.84
C GLU A 236 -5.92 -15.68 -7.79
N ILE A 237 -5.92 -14.36 -7.66
CA ILE A 237 -6.74 -13.59 -6.71
C ILE A 237 -7.74 -12.66 -7.46
N GLY A 238 -7.63 -12.59 -8.79
CA GLY A 238 -8.44 -11.74 -9.66
C GLY A 238 -7.96 -10.27 -9.74
N TYR A 239 -6.67 -10.01 -9.54
CA TYR A 239 -6.07 -8.69 -9.72
C TYR A 239 -5.69 -8.38 -11.16
N LYS A 240 -5.81 -7.10 -11.52
CA LYS A 240 -5.31 -6.53 -12.78
C LYS A 240 -4.18 -5.54 -12.53
N PHE A 241 -3.08 -5.68 -13.26
CA PHE A 241 -2.06 -4.63 -13.34
C PHE A 241 -2.50 -3.48 -14.25
N THR A 242 -2.20 -2.26 -13.82
CA THR A 242 -2.58 -1.03 -14.50
C THR A 242 -1.45 0.02 -14.40
N THR A 243 -1.55 1.09 -15.18
CA THR A 243 -0.68 2.26 -15.02
C THR A 243 -1.05 3.02 -13.74
N LEU A 244 -0.10 3.77 -13.20
CA LEU A 244 -0.31 4.58 -12.01
C LEU A 244 -1.38 5.66 -12.25
N SER A 245 -1.39 6.34 -13.39
CA SER A 245 -2.48 7.29 -13.71
C SER A 245 -3.86 6.65 -13.74
N GLU A 246 -4.01 5.45 -14.31
CA GLU A 246 -5.31 4.75 -14.32
C GLU A 246 -5.70 4.29 -12.90
N LEU A 247 -4.76 3.74 -12.12
CA LEU A 247 -4.98 3.37 -10.73
C LEU A 247 -5.41 4.58 -9.88
N VAL A 248 -4.67 5.69 -9.93
CA VAL A 248 -4.97 6.93 -9.19
C VAL A 248 -6.32 7.52 -9.62
N LYS A 249 -6.64 7.48 -10.91
CA LYS A 249 -7.94 7.93 -11.46
C LYS A 249 -9.11 7.06 -10.98
N ASN A 250 -8.90 5.75 -10.84
CA ASN A 250 -9.89 4.80 -10.32
C ASN A 250 -9.95 4.77 -8.78
N GLY A 251 -9.00 5.44 -8.11
CA GLY A 251 -8.92 5.57 -6.66
C GLY A 251 -9.91 6.59 -6.07
N GLY A 252 -10.13 6.48 -4.77
CA GLY A 252 -10.86 7.46 -3.96
C GLY A 252 -9.91 8.31 -3.11
N GLU A 253 -10.45 9.39 -2.54
CA GLU A 253 -9.74 10.19 -1.54
C GLU A 253 -9.88 9.55 -0.14
N ARG A 254 -8.78 9.45 0.59
CA ARG A 254 -8.76 9.04 2.01
C ARG A 254 -8.67 10.30 2.88
N LYS A 255 -9.75 10.64 3.58
CA LYS A 255 -9.80 11.79 4.49
C LYS A 255 -9.00 11.50 5.77
N PRO A 256 -8.40 12.53 6.39
CA PRO A 256 -7.88 12.44 7.75
C PRO A 256 -8.95 11.96 8.73
N LEU A 257 -8.56 11.18 9.73
CA LEU A 257 -9.44 10.55 10.73
C LEU A 257 -10.46 11.53 11.33
N GLU A 258 -10.01 12.72 11.70
CA GLU A 258 -10.78 13.75 12.39
C GLU A 258 -11.88 14.37 11.51
N LYS A 259 -11.86 14.10 10.20
CA LYS A 259 -12.89 14.54 9.24
C LYS A 259 -13.92 13.44 8.92
N ILE A 260 -13.84 12.28 9.58
CA ILE A 260 -14.73 11.14 9.33
C ILE A 260 -15.81 11.09 10.41
N PRO A 261 -17.11 11.20 10.07
CA PRO A 261 -18.18 11.14 11.06
C PRO A 261 -18.12 9.85 11.90
N GLY A 262 -18.16 10.01 13.22
CA GLY A 262 -18.15 8.91 14.19
C GLY A 262 -16.76 8.42 14.61
N TYR A 263 -15.65 9.04 14.17
CA TYR A 263 -14.28 8.62 14.58
C TYR A 263 -14.02 8.64 16.10
N ASP A 264 -14.82 9.42 16.84
CA ASP A 264 -14.80 9.61 18.28
C ASP A 264 -15.97 8.91 19.00
N ALA A 265 -16.75 8.09 18.29
CA ALA A 265 -17.87 7.33 18.85
C ALA A 265 -17.41 6.26 19.88
N ALA A 266 -16.14 5.85 19.82
CA ALA A 266 -15.44 5.15 20.89
C ALA A 266 -14.42 6.06 21.59
N LYS A 267 -14.47 6.13 22.92
CA LYS A 267 -13.52 6.93 23.73
C LYS A 267 -13.18 6.28 25.07
N VAL A 268 -12.04 6.66 25.65
CA VAL A 268 -11.69 6.24 27.02
C VAL A 268 -12.64 6.91 28.01
N ASN A 269 -13.18 6.12 28.95
CA ASN A 269 -14.13 6.53 29.97
C ASN A 269 -13.97 5.64 31.22
N MET A 270 -13.25 6.13 32.22
CA MET A 270 -12.94 5.38 33.44
C MET A 270 -14.13 5.28 34.43
N ASN A 271 -15.25 5.96 34.16
CA ASN A 271 -16.49 5.87 34.93
C ASN A 271 -17.34 4.67 34.47
N TYR A 272 -16.74 3.49 34.41
CA TYR A 272 -17.33 2.28 33.83
C TYR A 272 -18.19 1.46 34.81
N GLN A 273 -18.11 1.70 36.11
CA GLN A 273 -18.62 0.81 37.17
C GLN A 273 -20.14 0.56 37.06
N ASN A 274 -20.88 1.56 36.57
CA ASN A 274 -22.33 1.52 36.37
C ASN A 274 -22.74 1.37 34.88
N ALA A 275 -21.77 1.18 33.97
CA ALA A 275 -22.06 1.01 32.55
C ALA A 275 -22.95 -0.22 32.32
N GLN A 276 -23.84 -0.13 31.33
CA GLN A 276 -24.76 -1.22 30.97
C GLN A 276 -24.33 -1.78 29.61
N TYR A 277 -24.21 -3.11 29.54
CA TYR A 277 -23.82 -3.84 28.34
C TYR A 277 -24.88 -4.91 27.99
N LYS A 278 -25.01 -5.23 26.70
CA LYS A 278 -25.88 -6.30 26.18
C LYS A 278 -25.00 -7.37 25.53
N LEU A 279 -24.96 -8.57 26.12
CA LEU A 279 -24.41 -9.75 25.45
C LEU A 279 -25.44 -10.26 24.44
N VAL A 280 -25.00 -10.56 23.21
CA VAL A 280 -25.87 -11.14 22.18
C VAL A 280 -25.21 -12.35 21.54
N TYR A 281 -25.68 -13.54 21.92
CA TYR A 281 -25.27 -14.82 21.33
C TYR A 281 -26.10 -15.18 20.09
N LYS A 282 -27.38 -14.82 20.09
CA LYS A 282 -28.34 -15.00 19.00
C LYS A 282 -29.46 -13.96 19.08
N SER A 283 -30.25 -13.85 18.01
CA SER A 283 -31.49 -13.05 17.99
C SER A 283 -32.68 -13.91 18.46
N ASP A 284 -33.57 -13.35 19.28
CA ASP A 284 -34.82 -14.02 19.66
C ASP A 284 -35.86 -13.82 18.55
N THR A 285 -35.99 -14.82 17.68
CA THR A 285 -36.85 -14.72 16.50
C THR A 285 -37.34 -16.09 16.02
N ASN A 286 -38.59 -16.14 15.55
CA ASN A 286 -39.16 -17.29 14.87
C ASN A 286 -38.89 -17.29 13.35
N LYS A 287 -38.21 -16.26 12.83
CA LYS A 287 -37.80 -16.20 11.41
C LYS A 287 -36.60 -17.10 11.17
N LYS A 288 -36.59 -17.81 10.03
CA LYS A 288 -35.40 -18.49 9.51
C LYS A 288 -34.40 -17.46 8.96
N GLN A 289 -33.76 -16.74 9.86
CA GLN A 289 -32.69 -15.78 9.56
C GLN A 289 -31.47 -16.08 10.42
N VAL A 290 -30.28 -15.90 9.85
CA VAL A 290 -28.98 -16.12 10.53
C VAL A 290 -27.99 -15.00 10.18
N ALA A 291 -27.12 -14.67 11.13
CA ALA A 291 -25.97 -13.82 10.87
C ALA A 291 -24.75 -14.70 10.63
N LEU A 292 -24.15 -14.59 9.43
CA LEU A 292 -22.82 -15.10 9.18
C LEU A 292 -21.80 -14.06 9.62
N THR A 293 -20.84 -14.46 10.44
CA THR A 293 -19.82 -13.56 11.00
C THR A 293 -18.43 -14.13 10.85
N PHE A 294 -17.46 -13.26 10.55
CA PHE A 294 -16.06 -13.63 10.37
C PHE A 294 -15.17 -12.85 11.34
N ASP A 295 -14.36 -13.56 12.13
CA ASP A 295 -13.39 -12.97 13.06
C ASP A 295 -11.96 -12.96 12.46
N ASP A 296 -11.06 -12.28 13.18
CA ASP A 296 -9.62 -12.18 12.91
C ASP A 296 -9.24 -11.32 11.67
N TRP A 297 -8.21 -11.77 10.94
CA TRP A 297 -7.61 -11.15 9.76
C TRP A 297 -6.66 -12.16 9.10
N GLY A 298 -6.61 -12.19 7.77
CA GLY A 298 -5.69 -13.05 7.00
C GLY A 298 -5.05 -12.31 5.84
N SER A 299 -4.44 -13.05 4.91
CA SER A 299 -3.88 -12.49 3.67
C SER A 299 -4.96 -11.91 2.75
N ASP A 300 -4.55 -11.04 1.84
CA ASP A 300 -5.44 -10.48 0.82
C ASP A 300 -6.04 -11.59 -0.06
N LYS A 301 -5.28 -12.67 -0.35
CA LYS A 301 -5.74 -13.87 -1.05
C LYS A 301 -6.92 -14.55 -0.34
N THR A 302 -6.78 -14.83 0.97
CA THR A 302 -7.80 -15.50 1.78
C THR A 302 -9.07 -14.67 1.89
N VAL A 303 -8.94 -13.42 2.33
CA VAL A 303 -10.10 -12.54 2.56
C VAL A 303 -10.80 -12.20 1.23
N THR A 304 -10.04 -12.00 0.15
CA THR A 304 -10.63 -11.78 -1.18
C THR A 304 -11.46 -12.96 -1.65
N LYS A 305 -10.98 -14.20 -1.49
CA LYS A 305 -11.76 -15.40 -1.82
C LYS A 305 -13.05 -15.52 -1.00
N ILE A 306 -13.02 -15.17 0.28
CA ILE A 306 -14.23 -15.13 1.12
C ILE A 306 -15.22 -14.09 0.57
N LEU A 307 -14.76 -12.89 0.23
CA LEU A 307 -15.59 -11.83 -0.37
C LEU A 307 -16.17 -12.24 -1.74
N ASP A 308 -15.39 -12.92 -2.57
CA ASP A 308 -15.84 -13.42 -3.88
C ASP A 308 -16.95 -14.47 -3.71
N ILE A 309 -16.75 -15.47 -2.84
CA ILE A 309 -17.77 -16.50 -2.54
C ILE A 309 -19.06 -15.85 -2.00
N LEU A 310 -18.94 -14.87 -1.08
CA LEU A 310 -20.10 -14.14 -0.56
C LEU A 310 -20.83 -13.35 -1.64
N ALA A 311 -20.11 -12.78 -2.61
CA ALA A 311 -20.68 -12.04 -3.74
C ALA A 311 -21.37 -12.99 -4.74
N GLU A 312 -20.74 -14.09 -5.12
CA GLU A 312 -21.31 -15.15 -5.99
C GLU A 312 -22.63 -15.70 -5.41
N HIS A 313 -22.71 -15.81 -4.09
CA HIS A 313 -23.90 -16.28 -3.40
C HIS A 313 -24.89 -15.16 -3.03
N ASP A 314 -24.63 -13.88 -3.32
CA ASP A 314 -25.43 -12.75 -2.82
C ASP A 314 -25.75 -12.83 -1.31
N VAL A 315 -24.69 -13.02 -0.51
CA VAL A 315 -24.76 -13.10 0.96
C VAL A 315 -24.01 -11.93 1.56
N LYS A 316 -24.61 -11.26 2.55
CA LYS A 316 -23.94 -10.23 3.35
C LYS A 316 -23.65 -10.76 4.76
N ALA A 317 -22.44 -10.49 5.25
CA ALA A 317 -21.93 -10.94 6.53
C ALA A 317 -21.53 -9.75 7.42
N THR A 318 -21.11 -10.04 8.66
CA THR A 318 -20.47 -9.06 9.55
C THR A 318 -19.04 -9.50 9.89
N PHE A 319 -18.05 -8.67 9.57
CA PHE A 319 -16.64 -8.93 9.81
C PHE A 319 -16.16 -8.22 11.08
N PHE A 320 -15.71 -8.98 12.07
CA PHE A 320 -15.14 -8.49 13.32
C PHE A 320 -13.62 -8.39 13.16
N LEU A 321 -13.13 -7.18 12.91
CA LEU A 321 -11.77 -6.98 12.43
C LEU A 321 -10.76 -6.73 13.56
N ARG A 322 -9.64 -7.45 13.48
CA ARG A 322 -8.42 -7.08 14.20
C ARG A 322 -7.78 -5.87 13.54
N ALA A 323 -7.86 -4.72 14.20
CA ALA A 323 -7.48 -3.46 13.58
C ALA A 323 -5.97 -3.37 13.24
N LYS A 324 -5.07 -4.11 13.91
CA LYS A 324 -3.67 -4.22 13.47
C LYS A 324 -3.52 -4.85 12.07
N GLY A 325 -4.41 -5.75 11.67
CA GLY A 325 -4.45 -6.25 10.29
C GLY A 325 -4.91 -5.18 9.31
N VAL A 326 -6.00 -4.50 9.67
CA VAL A 326 -6.59 -3.37 8.92
C VAL A 326 -5.58 -2.25 8.65
N GLU A 327 -4.74 -1.89 9.64
CA GLU A 327 -3.72 -0.84 9.50
C GLU A 327 -2.70 -1.16 8.39
N ASN A 328 -2.43 -2.45 8.13
CA ASN A 328 -1.50 -2.90 7.10
C ASN A 328 -2.14 -3.05 5.70
N ASN A 329 -3.46 -3.27 5.62
CA ASN A 329 -4.19 -3.33 4.35
C ASN A 329 -5.59 -2.68 4.49
N PRO A 330 -5.66 -1.34 4.55
CA PRO A 330 -6.91 -0.61 4.78
C PRO A 330 -7.93 -0.80 3.65
N ASN A 331 -7.43 -0.99 2.42
CA ASN A 331 -8.24 -1.19 1.22
C ASN A 331 -9.02 -2.52 1.24
N LEU A 332 -8.51 -3.55 1.91
CA LEU A 332 -9.22 -4.82 2.09
C LEU A 332 -10.42 -4.67 3.04
N ALA A 333 -10.27 -3.91 4.13
CA ALA A 333 -11.38 -3.58 5.02
C ALA A 333 -12.42 -2.69 4.30
N ARG A 334 -11.96 -1.74 3.48
CA ARG A 334 -12.85 -0.94 2.61
C ARG A 334 -13.64 -1.82 1.65
N ALA A 335 -13.01 -2.82 1.04
CA ALA A 335 -13.68 -3.74 0.11
C ALA A 335 -14.81 -4.55 0.77
N MET A 336 -14.71 -4.86 2.06
CA MET A 336 -15.82 -5.48 2.81
C MET A 336 -17.05 -4.56 2.85
N VAL A 337 -16.85 -3.28 3.16
CA VAL A 337 -17.93 -2.29 3.26
C VAL A 337 -18.53 -1.96 1.90
N GLU A 338 -17.70 -1.77 0.86
CA GLU A 338 -18.21 -1.55 -0.51
C GLU A 338 -18.89 -2.81 -1.09
N GLY A 339 -18.55 -4.01 -0.62
CA GLY A 339 -19.31 -5.25 -0.86
C GLY A 339 -20.69 -5.31 -0.17
N GLY A 340 -21.01 -4.33 0.67
CA GLY A 340 -22.27 -4.22 1.42
C GLY A 340 -22.27 -4.95 2.77
N HIS A 341 -21.13 -5.46 3.22
CA HIS A 341 -20.99 -6.14 4.50
C HIS A 341 -20.86 -5.14 5.66
N ASP A 342 -21.15 -5.59 6.88
CA ASP A 342 -20.85 -4.80 8.08
C ASP A 342 -19.42 -5.06 8.55
N VAL A 343 -18.76 -4.00 9.02
CA VAL A 343 -17.44 -4.07 9.66
C VAL A 343 -17.57 -3.64 11.13
N ALA A 344 -17.08 -4.49 12.03
CA ALA A 344 -17.18 -4.41 13.48
C ALA A 344 -15.80 -4.52 14.14
N ASN A 345 -15.72 -4.27 15.46
CA ASN A 345 -14.46 -4.18 16.19
C ASN A 345 -14.12 -5.49 16.92
N HIS A 346 -12.92 -6.04 16.67
CA HIS A 346 -12.38 -7.22 17.33
C HIS A 346 -11.03 -6.93 18.00
N SER A 347 -10.94 -5.78 18.67
CA SER A 347 -9.73 -5.23 19.28
C SER A 347 -8.64 -4.83 18.26
N TYR A 348 -7.59 -4.16 18.73
CA TYR A 348 -6.43 -3.81 17.92
C TYR A 348 -5.40 -4.93 17.95
N SER A 349 -5.02 -5.40 19.15
CA SER A 349 -3.92 -6.35 19.34
C SER A 349 -4.32 -7.83 19.51
N HIS A 350 -5.62 -8.14 19.57
CA HIS A 350 -6.18 -9.44 19.96
C HIS A 350 -5.70 -9.95 21.35
N PRO A 351 -5.84 -9.15 22.43
CA PRO A 351 -5.49 -9.55 23.79
C PRO A 351 -6.63 -10.33 24.45
N VAL A 352 -6.32 -11.22 25.41
CA VAL A 352 -7.35 -11.80 26.29
C VAL A 352 -7.88 -10.72 27.21
N VAL A 353 -9.05 -10.17 26.88
CA VAL A 353 -9.55 -8.88 27.42
C VAL A 353 -9.71 -8.85 28.95
N THR A 354 -10.03 -9.99 29.58
CA THR A 354 -10.17 -10.14 31.04
C THR A 354 -8.83 -10.09 31.80
N THR A 355 -7.68 -10.15 31.10
CA THR A 355 -6.34 -10.03 31.69
C THR A 355 -5.79 -8.61 31.70
N LEU A 356 -6.46 -7.68 31.01
CA LEU A 356 -6.02 -6.29 30.89
C LEU A 356 -6.51 -5.42 32.04
N LYS A 357 -5.77 -4.34 32.31
CA LYS A 357 -6.30 -3.25 33.13
C LYS A 357 -7.41 -2.52 32.35
N PRO A 358 -8.43 -1.97 33.04
CA PRO A 358 -9.53 -1.25 32.40
C PRO A 358 -9.09 -0.19 31.39
N GLU A 359 -8.11 0.64 31.74
CA GLU A 359 -7.63 1.72 30.87
C GLU A 359 -6.93 1.18 29.61
N ASP A 360 -6.15 0.11 29.73
CA ASP A 360 -5.41 -0.49 28.62
C ASP A 360 -6.37 -1.17 27.63
N LEU A 361 -7.41 -1.85 28.14
CA LEU A 361 -8.49 -2.40 27.31
C LEU A 361 -9.24 -1.29 26.55
N GLN A 362 -9.58 -0.18 27.21
CA GLN A 362 -10.26 0.93 26.52
C GLN A 362 -9.37 1.59 25.46
N LYS A 363 -8.06 1.76 25.72
CA LYS A 363 -7.11 2.27 24.73
C LYS A 363 -7.02 1.37 23.49
N ASP A 364 -6.95 0.06 23.68
CA ASP A 364 -6.93 -0.90 22.56
C ASP A 364 -8.23 -0.83 21.73
N ILE A 365 -9.40 -0.85 22.37
CA ILE A 365 -10.72 -0.73 21.70
C ILE A 365 -10.85 0.58 20.91
N VAL A 366 -10.41 1.71 21.49
CA VAL A 366 -10.49 3.04 20.86
C VAL A 366 -9.52 3.15 19.69
N LYS A 367 -8.27 2.71 19.84
CA LYS A 367 -7.30 2.64 18.73
C LYS A 367 -7.82 1.73 17.61
N ALA A 368 -8.46 0.61 17.95
CA ALA A 368 -9.09 -0.27 16.97
C ALA A 368 -10.20 0.42 16.19
N HIS A 369 -11.12 1.08 16.90
CA HIS A 369 -12.20 1.85 16.31
C HIS A 369 -11.70 2.93 15.35
N GLN A 370 -10.69 3.71 15.76
CA GLN A 370 -10.08 4.76 14.95
C GLN A 370 -9.42 4.22 13.68
N VAL A 371 -8.60 3.17 13.79
CA VAL A 371 -7.94 2.53 12.64
C VAL A 371 -8.96 1.96 11.66
N ILE A 372 -10.00 1.30 12.15
CA ILE A 372 -11.09 0.79 11.30
C ILE A 372 -11.80 1.95 10.61
N THR A 373 -12.21 2.99 11.35
CA THR A 373 -12.91 4.17 10.82
C THR A 373 -12.09 4.90 9.75
N GLU A 374 -10.79 5.09 9.96
CA GLU A 374 -9.88 5.70 8.98
C GLU A 374 -9.73 4.85 7.70
N SER A 375 -9.83 3.53 7.84
CA SER A 375 -9.59 2.58 6.75
C SER A 375 -10.82 2.30 5.91
N ILE A 376 -12.02 2.35 6.49
CA ILE A 376 -13.30 2.22 5.77
C ILE A 376 -13.96 3.57 5.45
N GLN A 377 -13.42 4.67 5.98
CA GLN A 377 -13.89 6.05 5.78
C GLN A 377 -15.34 6.34 6.25
N GLN A 378 -15.82 5.53 7.18
CA GLN A 378 -17.08 5.68 7.90
C GLN A 378 -16.98 5.01 9.28
N GLN A 379 -17.88 5.33 10.19
CA GLN A 379 -17.97 4.65 11.48
C GLN A 379 -18.25 3.13 11.27
N PRO A 380 -17.55 2.20 11.93
CA PRO A 380 -17.93 0.79 11.98
C PRO A 380 -19.27 0.61 12.73
N VAL A 381 -19.88 -0.57 12.59
CA VAL A 381 -21.02 -0.91 13.43
C VAL A 381 -20.57 -1.00 14.89
N MET A 382 -21.39 -0.49 15.82
CA MET A 382 -21.06 -0.41 17.25
C MET A 382 -21.25 -1.76 17.97
N LEU A 383 -20.72 -2.82 17.36
CA LEU A 383 -20.62 -4.16 17.90
C LEU A 383 -19.13 -4.43 18.22
N PHE A 384 -18.87 -4.92 19.42
CA PHE A 384 -17.55 -5.40 19.82
C PHE A 384 -17.63 -6.90 20.10
N ARG A 385 -16.73 -7.69 19.52
CA ARG A 385 -16.57 -9.11 19.89
C ARG A 385 -15.25 -9.25 20.66
N PRO A 386 -15.26 -9.79 21.89
CA PRO A 386 -14.02 -9.99 22.64
C PRO A 386 -13.19 -11.09 21.97
N PRO A 387 -11.88 -10.88 21.73
CA PRO A 387 -10.92 -11.94 21.46
C PRO A 387 -11.13 -13.17 22.35
N THR A 388 -10.97 -14.34 21.75
CA THR A 388 -11.21 -15.67 22.35
C THR A 388 -12.61 -15.90 22.95
N GLY A 389 -13.57 -15.01 22.75
CA GLY A 389 -14.94 -15.15 23.24
C GLY A 389 -15.11 -15.05 24.76
N VAL A 390 -14.11 -14.55 25.50
CA VAL A 390 -14.13 -14.49 26.97
C VAL A 390 -14.44 -13.07 27.46
N VAL A 391 -15.44 -12.93 28.32
CA VAL A 391 -15.82 -11.66 28.95
C VAL A 391 -16.49 -11.89 30.31
N ASP A 392 -16.15 -11.09 31.31
CA ASP A 392 -16.81 -11.03 32.62
C ASP A 392 -17.56 -9.69 32.80
N ASP A 393 -18.29 -9.52 33.91
CA ASP A 393 -19.09 -8.31 34.19
C ASP A 393 -18.25 -7.02 34.22
N GLN A 394 -17.07 -7.06 34.86
CA GLN A 394 -16.17 -5.91 34.90
C GLN A 394 -15.70 -5.55 33.48
N THR A 395 -15.27 -6.54 32.72
CA THR A 395 -14.77 -6.37 31.35
C THR A 395 -15.88 -5.88 30.42
N GLY A 396 -17.09 -6.42 30.54
CA GLY A 396 -18.27 -5.98 29.78
C GLY A 396 -18.64 -4.52 30.07
N LYS A 397 -18.57 -4.11 31.34
CA LYS A 397 -18.70 -2.71 31.77
C LYS A 397 -17.62 -1.80 31.19
N VAL A 398 -16.36 -2.23 31.23
CA VAL A 398 -15.22 -1.49 30.68
C VAL A 398 -15.37 -1.29 29.17
N ILE A 399 -15.78 -2.34 28.43
CA ILE A 399 -16.09 -2.27 26.98
C ILE A 399 -17.23 -1.28 26.74
N ALA A 400 -18.39 -1.44 27.40
CA ALA A 400 -19.56 -0.62 27.15
C ALA A 400 -19.37 0.86 27.51
N ALA A 401 -18.53 1.16 28.51
CA ALA A 401 -18.16 2.53 28.85
C ALA A 401 -17.47 3.28 27.71
N THR A 402 -16.82 2.57 26.77
CA THR A 402 -16.21 3.19 25.58
C THR A 402 -17.24 3.74 24.59
N GLY A 403 -18.45 3.20 24.58
CA GLY A 403 -19.47 3.40 23.55
C GLY A 403 -20.01 2.08 22.96
N TYR A 404 -19.21 1.00 22.99
CA TYR A 404 -19.58 -0.33 22.52
C TYR A 404 -20.52 -1.07 23.49
N LYS A 405 -21.78 -0.63 23.57
CA LYS A 405 -22.79 -1.21 24.48
C LYS A 405 -23.22 -2.64 24.12
N VAL A 406 -23.02 -3.08 22.87
CA VAL A 406 -23.39 -4.42 22.41
C VAL A 406 -22.13 -5.26 22.24
N ILE A 407 -22.07 -6.34 23.03
CA ILE A 407 -21.01 -7.32 23.01
C ILE A 407 -21.51 -8.53 22.21
N ALA A 408 -20.97 -8.67 21.01
CA ALA A 408 -21.39 -9.62 19.99
C ALA A 408 -20.72 -10.98 20.20
N MET A 409 -21.49 -11.93 20.70
CA MET A 409 -21.09 -13.33 20.87
C MET A 409 -21.59 -14.16 19.67
N TYR A 410 -21.66 -15.47 19.83
CA TYR A 410 -22.10 -16.44 18.81
C TYR A 410 -22.69 -17.67 19.50
N ASP A 411 -23.68 -18.32 18.89
CA ASP A 411 -24.24 -19.60 19.35
C ASP A 411 -23.84 -20.80 18.48
N VAL A 412 -23.28 -20.55 17.30
CA VAL A 412 -22.74 -21.58 16.39
C VAL A 412 -21.25 -21.35 16.19
N THR A 413 -20.43 -22.35 16.52
CA THR A 413 -18.98 -22.36 16.25
C THR A 413 -18.52 -23.77 15.88
N THR A 414 -17.49 -23.86 15.04
CA THR A 414 -17.01 -25.15 14.50
C THR A 414 -15.53 -25.41 14.74
N LEU A 415 -14.87 -24.56 15.52
CA LEU A 415 -13.41 -24.60 15.73
C LEU A 415 -12.64 -24.56 14.39
N ASP A 416 -13.12 -23.77 13.41
CA ASP A 416 -12.57 -23.70 12.06
C ASP A 416 -11.13 -23.16 12.00
N TRP A 417 -10.69 -22.50 13.07
CA TRP A 417 -9.30 -22.08 13.29
C TRP A 417 -8.33 -23.23 13.62
N ASP A 418 -8.79 -24.42 14.01
CA ASP A 418 -7.93 -25.61 14.10
C ASP A 418 -7.86 -26.27 12.72
N SER A 419 -6.72 -26.14 12.05
CA SER A 419 -6.47 -26.67 10.71
C SER A 419 -6.55 -28.21 10.60
N LYS A 420 -6.77 -28.93 11.70
CA LYS A 420 -7.12 -30.36 11.69
C LYS A 420 -8.58 -30.62 11.32
N ASN A 421 -9.48 -29.65 11.52
CA ASN A 421 -10.89 -29.78 11.19
C ASN A 421 -11.07 -29.59 9.68
N SER A 422 -11.58 -30.61 9.00
CA SER A 422 -11.80 -30.52 7.55
C SER A 422 -12.95 -29.57 7.22
N ALA A 423 -13.01 -29.11 5.97
CA ALA A 423 -14.16 -28.37 5.45
C ALA A 423 -15.51 -29.07 5.70
N LYS A 424 -15.52 -30.41 5.70
CA LYS A 424 -16.71 -31.22 6.01
C LYS A 424 -17.10 -31.13 7.48
N ASP A 425 -16.14 -31.06 8.39
CA ASP A 425 -16.40 -30.93 9.84
C ASP A 425 -16.97 -29.55 10.15
N ILE A 426 -16.46 -28.50 9.49
CA ILE A 426 -17.02 -27.14 9.52
C ILE A 426 -18.47 -27.14 9.02
N VAL A 427 -18.74 -27.70 7.82
CA VAL A 427 -20.10 -27.81 7.27
C VAL A 427 -21.04 -28.54 8.22
N ASN A 428 -20.65 -29.71 8.73
CA ASN A 428 -21.46 -30.49 9.66
C ASN A 428 -21.74 -29.73 10.96
N GLY A 429 -20.71 -29.05 11.52
CA GLY A 429 -20.81 -28.26 12.73
C GLY A 429 -21.83 -27.12 12.58
N VAL A 430 -21.75 -26.34 11.50
CA VAL A 430 -22.72 -25.27 11.22
C VAL A 430 -24.13 -25.86 11.04
N LEU A 431 -24.29 -26.87 10.19
CA LEU A 431 -25.61 -27.41 9.81
C LEU A 431 -26.33 -28.16 10.95
N THR A 432 -25.61 -28.59 11.98
CA THR A 432 -26.15 -29.25 13.18
C THR A 432 -26.56 -28.25 14.26
N GLN A 433 -25.79 -27.18 14.45
CA GLN A 433 -26.03 -26.19 15.51
C GLN A 433 -26.98 -25.05 15.10
N THR A 434 -27.11 -24.75 13.79
CA THR A 434 -27.86 -23.59 13.32
C THR A 434 -29.37 -23.68 13.57
N GLN A 435 -29.87 -22.69 14.30
CA GLN A 435 -31.29 -22.48 14.62
C GLN A 435 -31.75 -21.10 14.12
N ASN A 436 -33.04 -20.82 14.25
CA ASN A 436 -33.59 -19.49 13.98
C ASN A 436 -32.89 -18.43 14.85
N GLY A 437 -32.41 -17.36 14.21
CA GLY A 437 -31.73 -16.27 14.88
C GLY A 437 -30.26 -16.53 15.24
N SER A 438 -29.66 -17.66 14.84
CA SER A 438 -28.26 -17.95 15.14
C SER A 438 -27.26 -16.93 14.58
N VAL A 439 -26.16 -16.77 15.31
CA VAL A 439 -24.96 -16.04 14.90
C VAL A 439 -23.85 -17.07 14.73
N ILE A 440 -23.43 -17.26 13.49
CA ILE A 440 -22.41 -18.23 13.07
C ILE A 440 -21.05 -17.54 13.09
N LEU A 441 -20.12 -18.08 13.88
CA LEU A 441 -18.71 -17.69 13.87
C LEU A 441 -17.92 -18.60 12.91
N LEU A 442 -17.23 -17.97 11.97
CA LEU A 442 -16.09 -18.51 11.22
C LEU A 442 -14.93 -17.49 11.28
N HIS A 443 -13.76 -17.83 10.75
CA HIS A 443 -12.56 -17.01 10.76
C HIS A 443 -12.03 -16.76 9.35
N MET A 444 -11.33 -15.63 9.16
CA MET A 444 -10.70 -15.26 7.89
C MET A 444 -9.17 -15.50 7.89
N LEU A 445 -8.71 -16.52 8.63
CA LEU A 445 -7.30 -16.88 8.78
C LEU A 445 -6.74 -17.58 7.52
N ASP A 446 -5.43 -17.48 7.33
CA ASP A 446 -4.71 -18.26 6.31
C ASP A 446 -4.57 -19.73 6.74
N ASP A 447 -4.40 -20.63 5.77
CA ASP A 447 -4.12 -22.07 5.96
C ASP A 447 -5.17 -22.86 6.79
N ILE A 448 -6.44 -22.39 6.78
CA ILE A 448 -7.61 -23.10 7.35
C ILE A 448 -8.68 -23.39 6.28
N HIS A 449 -9.64 -24.26 6.63
CA HIS A 449 -10.60 -24.86 5.67
C HIS A 449 -11.93 -24.11 5.48
N THR A 450 -11.99 -22.84 5.88
CA THR A 450 -13.21 -22.02 5.81
C THR A 450 -13.59 -21.65 4.38
N ILE A 451 -12.62 -21.46 3.47
CA ILE A 451 -12.88 -21.14 2.06
C ILE A 451 -13.59 -22.32 1.37
N GLU A 452 -13.14 -23.55 1.62
CA GLU A 452 -13.71 -24.77 1.04
C GLU A 452 -15.08 -25.12 1.66
N ALA A 453 -15.28 -24.82 2.94
CA ALA A 453 -16.55 -25.06 3.63
C ALA A 453 -17.66 -24.07 3.23
N LEU A 454 -17.29 -22.81 2.98
CA LEU A 454 -18.24 -21.70 2.89
C LEU A 454 -19.33 -21.88 1.83
N PRO A 455 -19.05 -22.22 0.54
CA PRO A 455 -20.11 -22.40 -0.46
C PRO A 455 -21.16 -23.41 -0.01
N VAL A 456 -20.71 -24.57 0.48
CA VAL A 456 -21.59 -25.66 0.95
C VAL A 456 -22.43 -25.22 2.15
N VAL A 457 -21.87 -24.43 3.08
CA VAL A 457 -22.64 -23.83 4.18
C VAL A 457 -23.73 -22.89 3.66
N LEU A 458 -23.40 -22.00 2.72
CA LEU A 458 -24.34 -21.01 2.16
C LEU A 458 -25.50 -21.70 1.44
N GLU A 459 -25.20 -22.64 0.54
CA GLU A 459 -26.20 -23.43 -0.20
C GLU A 459 -27.08 -24.30 0.72
N SER A 460 -26.45 -24.97 1.70
CA SER A 460 -27.15 -25.87 2.62
C SER A 460 -28.07 -25.13 3.59
N LEU A 461 -27.71 -23.92 4.03
CA LEU A 461 -28.59 -23.09 4.86
C LEU A 461 -29.73 -22.48 4.03
N LYS A 462 -29.45 -22.00 2.82
CA LYS A 462 -30.50 -21.51 1.88
C LYS A 462 -31.52 -22.58 1.53
N SER A 463 -31.08 -23.80 1.21
CA SER A 463 -31.99 -24.93 0.89
C SER A 463 -32.81 -25.38 2.11
N LYS A 464 -32.31 -25.20 3.34
CA LYS A 464 -33.10 -25.34 4.58
C LYS A 464 -34.07 -24.16 4.83
N GLY A 465 -34.08 -23.15 3.97
CA GLY A 465 -34.95 -21.97 4.01
C GLY A 465 -34.45 -20.84 4.90
N TYR A 466 -33.15 -20.79 5.22
CA TYR A 466 -32.55 -19.66 5.95
C TYR A 466 -32.20 -18.49 5.02
N THR A 467 -32.43 -17.29 5.51
CA THR A 467 -31.95 -16.03 4.94
C THR A 467 -30.73 -15.54 5.72
N PHE A 468 -29.71 -15.05 5.01
CA PHE A 468 -28.57 -14.40 5.63
C PHE A 468 -28.86 -12.91 5.80
N VAL A 469 -28.62 -12.40 7.01
CA VAL A 469 -28.77 -10.98 7.37
C VAL A 469 -27.54 -10.54 8.14
N LYS A 470 -27.28 -9.24 8.22
CA LYS A 470 -26.10 -8.75 8.92
C LYS A 470 -26.36 -8.70 10.42
N MET A 471 -25.34 -8.94 11.24
CA MET A 471 -25.54 -9.01 12.70
C MET A 471 -26.11 -7.71 13.26
N ALA A 472 -25.72 -6.54 12.74
CA ALA A 472 -26.26 -5.26 13.18
C ALA A 472 -27.77 -5.07 12.86
N GLU A 473 -28.36 -5.90 11.99
CA GLU A 473 -29.80 -5.91 11.70
C GLU A 473 -30.56 -6.82 12.69
N MET A 474 -29.90 -7.86 13.20
CA MET A 474 -30.47 -8.85 14.14
C MET A 474 -30.46 -8.43 15.61
N VAL A 475 -29.62 -7.47 15.99
CA VAL A 475 -29.39 -7.07 17.39
C VAL A 475 -30.06 -5.74 17.81
N LYS A 476 -30.72 -5.07 16.85
CA LYS A 476 -31.50 -3.84 17.04
C LYS A 476 -32.66 -4.02 18.02
#